data_AF-A0A7W9TG73-F1
#
_entry.id   AF-A0A7W9TG73-F1
#
_cell.length_a   1.000
_cell.length_b   1.000
_cell.length_c   1.000
_cell.angle_alpha   90.00
_cell.angle_beta   90.00
_cell.angle_gamma   90.00
#
_symmetry.space_group_name_H-M   'P 1'
#
loop_
_entity.id
_entity.type
_entity.pdbx_description
1 polymer ?
#
loop_
_entity_poly.entity_id
_entity_poly.type
_entity_poly.pdbx_seq_one_letter_code
_entity_poly.pdbx_strand_id
1 'polypeptide(L)'
;MPPPPSQPPVSFEEYRLYYESTEKVTERRLAMNRWNYSVLTASLLAIGVVLGWASSHDTFLLVGIVGILVLSAVACFMCFYWLKQIDDFKALNTAKFEVLNNMAPLVTFEGPNGPSVAESFNCFDKEWQALARAQALQSSSTNSFVRGLRSSSAERFIPRAFGAIFALIFLSVLTFSALSWSDVTDHPSPFSKSEQTEKKSK
;
A
#
# COMPACT_ATOMS: atom_id res chain seq x y z
N MET A 1 -6.89 -32.16 19.18
CA MET A 1 -6.74 -31.25 20.33
C MET A 1 -7.82 -31.61 21.34
N PRO A 2 -7.48 -31.88 22.60
CA PRO A 2 -8.48 -31.99 23.65
C PRO A 2 -9.31 -30.69 23.69
N PRO A 3 -10.62 -30.76 23.97
CA PRO A 3 -11.46 -29.58 24.01
C PRO A 3 -10.90 -28.61 25.07
N PRO A 4 -10.76 -27.31 24.76
CA PRO A 4 -10.36 -26.34 25.77
C PRO A 4 -11.35 -26.38 26.95
N PRO A 5 -10.91 -26.01 28.18
CA PRO A 5 -11.80 -25.89 29.33
C PRO A 5 -13.06 -25.15 28.91
N SER A 6 -14.24 -25.64 29.33
CA SER A 6 -15.56 -25.20 28.86
C SER A 6 -15.66 -23.67 28.86
N GLN A 7 -15.36 -23.06 27.71
CA GLN A 7 -15.41 -21.61 27.58
C GLN A 7 -16.88 -21.21 27.72
N PRO A 8 -17.15 -20.08 28.40
CA PRO A 8 -18.52 -19.62 28.59
C PRO A 8 -19.19 -19.41 27.23
N PRO A 9 -20.51 -19.62 27.14
CA PRO A 9 -21.24 -19.33 25.91
C PRO A 9 -21.07 -17.86 25.54
N VAL A 10 -21.08 -17.58 24.24
CA VAL A 10 -20.94 -16.23 23.68
C VAL A 10 -22.29 -15.81 23.11
N SER A 11 -22.63 -14.52 23.26
CA SER A 11 -23.88 -14.00 22.72
C SER A 11 -23.81 -13.91 21.19
N PHE A 12 -24.92 -14.21 20.53
CA PHE A 12 -25.02 -14.01 19.08
C PHE A 12 -24.78 -12.55 18.67
N GLU A 13 -25.19 -11.57 19.48
CA GLU A 13 -24.96 -10.15 19.21
C GLU A 13 -23.48 -9.76 19.25
N GLU A 14 -22.69 -10.28 20.21
CA GLU A 14 -21.24 -10.04 20.22
C GLU A 14 -20.57 -10.69 19.00
N TYR A 15 -20.96 -11.92 18.67
CA TYR A 15 -20.47 -12.60 17.48
C TYR A 15 -20.78 -11.81 16.19
N ARG A 16 -22.03 -11.34 16.05
CA ARG A 16 -22.48 -10.52 14.93
C ARG A 16 -21.69 -9.22 14.83
N LEU A 17 -21.55 -8.49 15.93
CA LEU A 17 -20.79 -7.23 15.97
C LEU A 17 -19.33 -7.44 15.52
N TYR A 18 -18.71 -8.53 15.98
CA TYR A 18 -17.33 -8.85 15.63
C TYR A 18 -17.19 -9.32 14.18
N TYR A 19 -18.17 -10.06 13.67
CA TYR A 19 -18.27 -10.44 12.26
C TYR A 19 -18.38 -9.20 11.35
N GLU A 20 -19.30 -8.28 11.66
CA GLU A 20 -19.48 -7.02 10.92
C GLU A 20 -18.20 -6.15 10.94
N SER A 21 -17.47 -6.12 12.06
CA SER A 21 -16.16 -5.47 12.14
C SER A 21 -15.14 -6.08 11.17
N THR A 22 -15.16 -7.40 11.04
CA THR A 22 -14.25 -8.15 10.15
C THR A 22 -14.56 -7.92 8.68
N GLU A 23 -15.85 -7.85 8.30
CA GLU A 23 -16.26 -7.47 6.94
C GLU A 23 -15.80 -6.05 6.60
N LYS A 24 -16.01 -5.07 7.50
CA LYS A 24 -15.58 -3.68 7.30
C LYS A 24 -14.07 -3.54 7.04
N VAL A 25 -13.23 -4.33 7.71
CA VAL A 25 -11.78 -4.33 7.44
C VAL A 25 -11.47 -4.88 6.04
N THR A 26 -12.19 -5.91 5.61
CA THR A 26 -12.02 -6.49 4.27
C THR A 26 -12.47 -5.52 3.18
N GLU A 27 -13.60 -4.83 3.37
CA GLU A 27 -14.06 -3.77 2.47
C GLU A 27 -13.04 -2.62 2.39
N ARG A 28 -12.50 -2.19 3.53
CA ARG A 28 -11.48 -1.14 3.58
C ARG A 28 -10.21 -1.55 2.82
N ARG A 29 -9.76 -2.80 2.91
CA ARG A 29 -8.63 -3.32 2.11
C ARG A 29 -8.91 -3.22 0.61
N LEU A 30 -10.11 -3.62 0.16
CA LEU A 30 -10.49 -3.55 -1.24
C LEU A 30 -10.54 -2.09 -1.74
N ALA A 31 -11.11 -1.19 -0.95
CA ALA A 31 -11.16 0.24 -1.26
C ALA A 31 -9.75 0.86 -1.35
N MET A 32 -8.87 0.54 -0.41
CA MET A 32 -7.47 1.00 -0.43
C MET A 32 -6.69 0.45 -1.62
N ASN A 33 -6.89 -0.82 -1.97
CA ASN A 33 -6.29 -1.38 -3.19
C ASN A 33 -6.73 -0.60 -4.43
N ARG A 34 -8.04 -0.37 -4.61
CA ARG A 34 -8.58 0.41 -5.75
C ARG A 34 -8.03 1.83 -5.78
N TRP A 35 -7.90 2.47 -4.62
CA TRP A 35 -7.30 3.81 -4.52
C TRP A 35 -5.83 3.81 -4.94
N ASN A 36 -5.02 2.86 -4.46
CA ASN A 36 -3.61 2.71 -4.85
C ASN A 36 -3.46 2.50 -6.37
N TYR A 37 -4.32 1.66 -6.98
CA TYR A 37 -4.36 1.51 -8.44
C TYR A 37 -4.59 2.83 -9.17
N SER A 38 -5.59 3.58 -8.72
CA SER A 38 -5.97 4.85 -9.35
C SER A 38 -4.82 5.86 -9.27
N VAL A 39 -4.21 6.01 -8.09
CA VAL A 39 -3.09 6.95 -7.88
C VAL A 39 -1.88 6.57 -8.72
N LEU A 40 -1.50 5.30 -8.78
CA LEU A 40 -0.35 4.87 -9.57
C LEU A 40 -0.61 4.98 -11.07
N THR A 41 -1.81 4.67 -11.54
CA THR A 41 -2.19 4.87 -12.94
C THR A 41 -2.17 6.35 -13.31
N ALA A 42 -2.71 7.22 -12.45
CA ALA A 42 -2.66 8.66 -12.63
C ALA A 42 -1.22 9.19 -12.63
N SER A 43 -0.35 8.65 -11.78
CA SER A 43 1.08 9.00 -11.75
C SER A 43 1.79 8.60 -13.05
N LEU A 44 1.47 7.44 -13.60
CA LEU A 44 2.00 6.99 -14.90
C LEU A 44 1.55 7.91 -16.04
N LEU A 45 0.27 8.31 -16.06
CA LEU A 45 -0.26 9.27 -17.02
C LEU A 45 0.41 10.64 -16.87
N ALA A 46 0.59 11.12 -15.64
CA ALA A 46 1.26 12.39 -15.36
C ALA A 46 2.69 12.40 -15.89
N ILE A 47 3.44 11.30 -15.70
CA ILE A 47 4.79 11.14 -16.28
C ILE A 47 4.74 11.23 -17.80
N GLY A 48 3.77 10.55 -18.45
CA GLY A 48 3.60 10.61 -19.91
C GLY A 48 3.32 12.04 -20.42
N VAL A 49 2.47 12.78 -19.71
CA VAL A 49 2.17 14.20 -20.03
C VAL A 49 3.41 15.08 -19.86
N VAL A 50 4.13 14.95 -18.74
CA VAL A 50 5.36 15.72 -18.49
C VAL A 50 6.41 15.41 -19.55
N LEU A 51 6.58 14.14 -19.91
CA LEU A 51 7.51 13.72 -20.96
C LEU A 51 7.14 14.33 -22.32
N GLY A 52 5.88 14.25 -22.74
CA GLY A 52 5.44 14.84 -24.01
C GLY A 52 5.58 16.37 -24.04
N TRP A 53 5.31 17.04 -22.92
CA TRP A 53 5.45 18.48 -22.79
C TRP A 53 6.92 18.92 -22.83
N ALA A 54 7.79 18.23 -22.09
CA ALA A 54 9.22 18.52 -22.02
C ALA A 54 9.91 18.31 -23.37
N SER A 55 9.54 17.26 -24.12
CA SER A 55 10.07 17.00 -25.46
C SER A 55 9.64 18.03 -26.52
N SER A 56 8.62 18.84 -26.24
CA SER A 56 8.13 19.89 -27.16
C SER A 56 8.67 21.28 -26.83
N HIS A 57 9.34 21.46 -25.68
CA HIS A 57 9.82 22.74 -25.20
C HIS A 57 11.25 22.63 -24.65
N ASP A 58 12.24 22.88 -25.51
CA ASP A 58 13.68 22.76 -25.19
C ASP A 58 14.08 23.58 -23.94
N THR A 59 13.46 24.74 -23.73
CA THR A 59 13.74 25.61 -22.56
C THR A 59 13.36 25.00 -21.21
N PHE A 60 12.51 23.96 -21.19
CA PHE A 60 12.02 23.33 -19.97
C PHE A 60 12.45 21.87 -19.81
N LEU A 61 13.38 21.41 -20.64
CA LEU A 61 13.85 20.03 -20.66
C LEU A 61 14.37 19.58 -19.28
N LEU A 62 15.21 20.40 -18.63
CA LEU A 62 15.74 20.10 -17.29
C LEU A 62 14.64 20.01 -16.23
N VAL A 63 13.64 20.90 -16.27
CA VAL A 63 12.49 20.87 -15.35
C VAL A 63 11.66 19.60 -15.58
N GLY A 64 11.48 19.19 -16.83
CA GLY A 64 10.82 17.94 -17.19
C GLY A 64 11.54 16.71 -16.64
N ILE A 65 12.86 16.62 -16.84
CA ILE A 65 13.70 15.52 -16.31
C ILE A 65 13.56 15.43 -14.79
N VAL A 66 13.77 16.54 -14.08
CA VAL A 66 13.69 16.59 -12.62
C VAL A 66 12.28 16.19 -12.16
N GLY A 67 11.24 16.69 -12.81
CA GLY A 67 9.86 16.35 -12.53
C GLY A 67 9.57 14.85 -12.68
N ILE A 68 10.03 14.23 -13.76
CA ILE A 68 9.86 12.79 -14.00
C ILE A 68 10.61 11.95 -12.97
N LEU A 69 11.85 12.33 -12.61
CA LEU A 69 12.63 11.63 -11.59
C LEU A 69 11.94 11.69 -10.22
N VAL A 70 11.45 12.86 -9.81
CA VAL A 70 10.72 13.04 -8.54
C VAL A 70 9.42 12.24 -8.54
N LEU A 71 8.61 12.35 -9.59
CA LEU A 71 7.35 11.60 -9.70
C LEU A 71 7.57 10.09 -9.66
N SER A 72 8.59 9.59 -10.37
CA SER A 72 8.93 8.17 -10.40
C SER A 72 9.43 7.69 -9.03
N ALA A 73 10.26 8.48 -8.34
CA ALA A 73 10.72 8.14 -6.99
C ALA A 73 9.56 8.05 -5.99
N VAL A 74 8.65 9.04 -5.99
CA VAL A 74 7.45 9.04 -5.14
C VAL A 74 6.56 7.84 -5.45
N ALA A 75 6.35 7.52 -6.74
CA ALA A 75 5.56 6.36 -7.15
C ALA A 75 6.19 5.03 -6.69
N CYS A 76 7.52 4.90 -6.74
CA CYS A 76 8.24 3.76 -6.16
C CYS A 76 8.01 3.63 -4.65
N PHE A 77 8.10 4.73 -3.90
CA PHE A 77 7.79 4.72 -2.46
C PHE A 77 6.35 4.32 -2.18
N MET A 78 5.39 4.82 -2.96
CA MET A 78 3.99 4.42 -2.84
C MET A 78 3.80 2.91 -3.08
N CYS A 79 4.49 2.33 -4.06
CA CYS A 79 4.46 0.88 -4.29
C CYS A 79 5.00 0.08 -3.10
N PHE A 80 6.07 0.58 -2.45
CA PHE A 80 6.60 -0.02 -1.22
C PHE A 80 5.60 0.05 -0.06
N TYR A 81 4.97 1.21 0.16
CA TYR A 81 3.94 1.36 1.19
C TYR A 81 2.73 0.48 0.92
N TRP A 82 2.31 0.34 -0.33
CA TRP A 82 1.22 -0.55 -0.70
C TRP A 82 1.53 -2.01 -0.35
N LEU A 83 2.77 -2.48 -0.59
CA LEU A 83 3.17 -3.83 -0.18
C LEU A 83 3.06 -4.03 1.34
N LYS A 84 3.50 -3.04 2.12
CA LYS A 84 3.37 -3.07 3.59
C LYS A 84 1.92 -3.09 4.04
N GLN A 85 1.10 -2.24 3.44
CA GLN A 85 -0.33 -2.16 3.73
C GLN A 85 -1.04 -3.50 3.47
N ILE A 86 -0.69 -4.22 2.37
CA ILE A 86 -1.23 -5.56 2.10
C ILE A 86 -0.86 -6.54 3.20
N ASP A 87 0.39 -6.50 3.69
CA ASP A 87 0.85 -7.40 4.76
C ASP A 87 0.13 -7.10 6.08
N ASP A 88 -0.04 -5.82 6.43
CA ASP A 88 -0.73 -5.40 7.66
C ASP A 88 -2.21 -5.82 7.65
N PHE A 89 -2.92 -5.60 6.54
CA PHE A 89 -4.31 -6.03 6.40
C PHE A 89 -4.46 -7.55 6.43
N LYS A 90 -3.50 -8.29 5.86
CA LYS A 90 -3.51 -9.76 5.92
C LYS A 90 -3.31 -10.24 7.35
N ALA A 91 -2.34 -9.69 8.07
CA ALA A 91 -2.10 -10.04 9.47
C ALA A 91 -3.35 -9.76 10.33
N LEU A 92 -3.95 -8.58 10.18
CA LEU A 92 -5.17 -8.20 10.89
C LEU A 92 -6.34 -9.12 10.57
N ASN A 93 -6.62 -9.37 9.29
CA ASN A 93 -7.71 -10.26 8.91
C ASN A 93 -7.49 -11.69 9.40
N THR A 94 -6.26 -12.22 9.32
CA THR A 94 -5.96 -13.55 9.85
C THR A 94 -6.23 -13.63 11.35
N ALA A 95 -5.83 -12.63 12.13
CA ALA A 95 -6.13 -12.57 13.56
C ALA A 95 -7.64 -12.50 13.84
N LYS A 96 -8.38 -11.68 13.10
CA LYS A 96 -9.84 -11.59 13.21
C LYS A 96 -10.56 -12.90 12.90
N PHE A 97 -10.16 -13.58 11.82
CA PHE A 97 -10.72 -14.88 11.46
C PHE A 97 -10.36 -15.98 12.47
N GLU A 98 -9.18 -15.93 13.09
CA GLU A 98 -8.83 -16.84 14.18
C GLU A 98 -9.80 -16.66 15.38
N VAL A 99 -10.04 -15.41 15.79
CA VAL A 99 -10.98 -15.09 16.88
C VAL A 99 -12.41 -15.52 16.51
N LEU A 100 -12.89 -15.22 15.29
CA LEU A 100 -14.21 -15.65 14.81
C LEU A 100 -14.38 -17.18 14.84
N ASN A 101 -13.38 -17.92 14.36
CA ASN A 101 -13.41 -19.38 14.38
C ASN A 101 -13.47 -19.95 15.81
N ASN A 102 -12.84 -19.28 16.77
CA ASN A 102 -12.89 -19.66 18.18
C ASN A 102 -14.23 -19.29 18.84
N MET A 103 -14.88 -18.20 18.39
CA MET A 103 -16.20 -17.79 18.88
C MET A 103 -17.33 -18.68 18.33
N ALA A 104 -17.27 -19.05 17.05
CA ALA A 104 -18.33 -19.77 16.34
C ALA A 104 -18.93 -20.99 17.09
N PRO A 105 -18.14 -21.91 17.69
CA PRO A 105 -18.70 -23.06 18.40
C PRO A 105 -19.33 -22.71 19.76
N LEU A 106 -19.11 -21.49 20.28
CA LEU A 106 -19.59 -21.04 21.59
C LEU A 106 -20.85 -20.18 21.49
N VAL A 107 -21.28 -19.82 20.28
CA VAL A 107 -22.41 -18.92 20.06
C VAL A 107 -23.69 -19.56 20.55
N THR A 108 -24.43 -18.81 21.37
CA THR A 108 -25.76 -19.15 21.83
C THR A 108 -26.75 -18.07 21.43
N PHE A 109 -27.97 -18.50 21.10
CA PHE A 109 -29.08 -17.59 20.81
C PHE A 109 -29.86 -17.33 22.10
N GLU A 110 -30.26 -16.08 22.32
CA GLU A 110 -31.13 -15.75 23.44
C GLU A 110 -32.46 -16.50 23.27
N GLY A 111 -32.81 -17.30 24.28
CA GLY A 111 -34.10 -17.99 24.33
C GLY A 111 -35.21 -17.09 24.88
N PRO A 112 -36.49 -17.48 24.74
CA PRO A 112 -37.63 -16.70 25.21
C PRO A 112 -37.73 -16.50 26.74
N ASN A 113 -36.84 -17.13 27.54
CA ASN A 113 -36.96 -17.23 29.00
C ASN A 113 -35.99 -16.33 29.81
N GLY A 114 -35.43 -15.27 29.22
CA GLY A 114 -34.63 -14.28 29.95
C GLY A 114 -33.11 -14.38 29.73
N PRO A 115 -32.31 -13.56 30.46
CA PRO A 115 -30.99 -13.11 30.01
C PRO A 115 -30.03 -14.28 29.80
N SER A 116 -29.37 -14.24 28.65
CA SER A 116 -28.36 -15.20 28.24
C SER A 116 -27.29 -15.36 29.31
N VAL A 117 -26.90 -16.60 29.61
CA VAL A 117 -25.70 -16.95 30.41
C VAL A 117 -24.42 -16.57 29.64
N ALA A 118 -24.54 -15.89 28.50
CA ALA A 118 -23.42 -15.46 27.71
C ALA A 118 -22.53 -14.49 28.46
N GLU A 119 -21.24 -14.81 28.48
CA GLU A 119 -20.19 -13.90 28.93
C GLU A 119 -19.51 -13.28 27.71
N SER A 120 -18.93 -12.09 27.90
CA SER A 120 -18.18 -11.47 26.81
C SER A 120 -16.96 -12.32 26.47
N PHE A 121 -16.75 -12.54 25.17
CA PHE A 121 -15.60 -13.27 24.69
C PHE A 121 -14.28 -12.49 24.80
N ASN A 122 -14.33 -11.19 25.08
CA ASN A 122 -13.19 -10.26 25.01
C ASN A 122 -12.47 -10.38 23.65
N CYS A 123 -13.25 -10.33 22.58
CA CYS A 123 -12.80 -10.57 21.20
C CYS A 123 -11.65 -9.64 20.77
N PHE A 124 -11.67 -8.36 21.17
CA PHE A 124 -10.62 -7.40 20.82
C PHE A 124 -9.28 -7.67 21.52
N ASP A 125 -9.29 -8.13 22.77
CA ASP A 125 -8.05 -8.50 23.47
C ASP A 125 -7.43 -9.75 22.84
N LYS A 126 -8.26 -10.74 22.50
CA LYS A 126 -7.82 -11.95 21.81
C LYS A 126 -7.29 -11.64 20.41
N GLU A 127 -7.89 -10.69 19.70
CA GLU A 127 -7.38 -10.17 18.43
C GLU A 127 -5.99 -9.54 18.60
N TRP A 128 -5.83 -8.67 19.59
CA TRP A 128 -4.55 -8.03 19.88
C TRP A 128 -3.47 -9.06 20.22
N GLN A 129 -3.81 -10.07 21.02
CA GLN A 129 -2.90 -11.17 21.35
C GLN A 129 -2.55 -12.02 20.12
N ALA A 130 -3.51 -12.32 19.25
CA ALA A 130 -3.27 -13.04 18.00
C ALA A 130 -2.33 -12.24 17.07
N LEU A 131 -2.51 -10.92 16.97
CA LEU A 131 -1.61 -10.03 16.23
C LEU A 131 -0.21 -9.99 16.83
N ALA A 132 -0.10 -9.81 18.15
CA ALA A 132 1.17 -9.78 18.85
C ALA A 132 1.95 -11.10 18.67
N ARG A 133 1.26 -12.25 18.73
CA ARG A 133 1.85 -13.57 18.42
C ARG A 133 2.34 -13.65 16.98
N ALA A 134 1.53 -13.20 16.01
CA ALA A 134 1.92 -13.20 14.60
C ALA A 134 3.14 -12.29 14.34
N GLN A 135 3.20 -11.12 14.97
CA GLN A 135 4.33 -10.20 14.88
C GLN A 135 5.59 -10.76 15.55
N ALA A 136 5.48 -11.39 16.72
CA ALA A 136 6.59 -12.04 17.42
C ALA A 136 7.19 -13.21 16.60
N LEU A 137 6.34 -13.98 15.92
CA LEU A 137 6.79 -15.02 15.00
C LEU A 137 7.48 -14.42 13.76
N GLN A 138 7.07 -13.24 13.32
CA GLN A 138 7.70 -12.54 12.21
C GLN A 138 9.04 -11.88 12.57
N SER A 139 9.23 -11.41 13.80
CA SER A 139 10.50 -10.82 14.24
C SER A 139 11.60 -11.85 14.47
N SER A 140 11.22 -13.10 14.79
CA SER A 140 12.15 -14.23 14.95
C SER A 140 12.56 -14.87 13.61
N SER A 141 11.72 -14.77 12.57
CA SER A 141 11.99 -15.32 11.23
C SER A 141 12.65 -14.28 10.30
N THR A 142 13.98 -14.24 10.27
CA THR A 142 14.82 -13.30 9.48
C THR A 142 14.67 -13.39 7.95
N ASN A 143 13.97 -14.39 7.41
CA ASN A 143 13.90 -14.63 5.97
C ASN A 143 12.68 -13.98 5.29
N SER A 144 12.90 -12.83 4.65
CA SER A 144 11.92 -12.12 3.80
C SER A 144 11.38 -12.99 2.65
N PHE A 145 12.15 -14.00 2.22
CA PHE A 145 11.80 -14.95 1.17
C PHE A 145 10.58 -15.82 1.54
N VAL A 146 10.51 -16.31 2.78
CA VAL A 146 9.42 -17.18 3.25
C VAL A 146 8.11 -16.39 3.39
N ARG A 147 8.20 -15.08 3.71
CA ARG A 147 7.04 -14.16 3.71
C ARG A 147 6.37 -14.11 2.34
N GLY A 148 7.13 -14.25 1.25
CA GLY A 148 6.66 -14.24 -0.14
C GLY A 148 5.80 -15.44 -0.54
N LEU A 149 6.04 -16.61 0.03
CA LEU A 149 5.49 -17.89 -0.44
C LEU A 149 4.09 -18.22 0.11
N ARG A 150 3.64 -17.53 1.17
CA ARG A 150 2.43 -17.91 1.93
C ARG A 150 1.18 -17.08 1.65
N SER A 151 1.15 -16.28 0.59
CA SER A 151 0.02 -15.40 0.25
C SER A 151 -0.25 -15.46 -1.25
N SER A 152 -1.53 -15.52 -1.63
CA SER A 152 -2.03 -15.38 -3.02
C SER A 152 -1.16 -14.40 -3.82
N SER A 153 -0.41 -14.94 -4.79
CA SER A 153 0.69 -14.25 -5.46
C SER A 153 0.22 -13.00 -6.22
N ALA A 154 -1.04 -13.01 -6.66
CA ALA A 154 -1.64 -11.96 -7.47
C ALA A 154 -1.67 -10.59 -6.78
N GLU A 155 -1.95 -10.51 -5.48
CA GLU A 155 -2.07 -9.21 -4.80
C GLU A 155 -0.74 -8.49 -4.62
N ARG A 156 0.35 -9.24 -4.43
CA ARG A 156 1.69 -8.67 -4.30
C ARG A 156 2.36 -8.45 -5.66
N PHE A 157 1.93 -9.19 -6.68
CA PHE A 157 2.44 -9.04 -8.03
C PHE A 157 2.26 -7.61 -8.54
N ILE A 158 1.11 -7.01 -8.26
CA ILE A 158 0.70 -5.78 -8.91
C ILE A 158 1.49 -4.54 -8.42
N PRO A 159 1.60 -4.26 -7.11
CA PRO A 159 2.52 -3.21 -6.63
C PRO A 159 3.98 -3.45 -7.05
N ARG A 160 4.42 -4.72 -7.17
CA ARG A 160 5.77 -5.02 -7.67
C ARG A 160 5.93 -4.69 -9.15
N ALA A 161 4.92 -4.98 -9.97
CA ALA A 161 4.93 -4.66 -11.40
C ALA A 161 4.95 -3.14 -11.60
N PHE A 162 4.08 -2.38 -10.92
CA PHE A 162 4.14 -0.92 -10.94
C PHE A 162 5.47 -0.39 -10.44
N GLY A 163 5.97 -0.90 -9.31
CA GLY A 163 7.28 -0.50 -8.77
C GLY A 163 8.42 -0.76 -9.75
N ALA A 164 8.43 -1.90 -10.44
CA ALA A 164 9.42 -2.20 -11.47
C ALA A 164 9.32 -1.23 -12.66
N ILE A 165 8.10 -0.90 -13.13
CA ILE A 165 7.89 0.07 -14.20
C ILE A 165 8.44 1.45 -13.81
N PHE A 166 8.07 1.97 -12.63
CA PHE A 166 8.56 3.27 -12.17
C PHE A 166 10.08 3.27 -11.93
N ALA A 167 10.64 2.17 -11.41
CA ALA A 167 12.09 2.04 -11.26
C ALA A 167 12.80 2.04 -12.62
N LEU A 168 12.25 1.36 -13.63
CA LEU A 168 12.79 1.36 -14.99
C LEU A 168 12.73 2.75 -15.63
N ILE A 169 11.61 3.47 -15.47
CA ILE A 169 11.47 4.87 -15.93
C ILE A 169 12.50 5.76 -15.22
N PHE A 170 12.63 5.64 -13.91
CA PHE A 170 13.60 6.43 -13.14
C PHE A 170 15.03 6.18 -13.63
N LEU A 171 15.42 4.90 -13.75
CA LEU A 171 16.77 4.52 -14.19
C LEU A 171 17.03 4.90 -15.65
N SER A 172 16.04 4.78 -16.55
CA SER A 172 16.22 5.17 -17.95
C SER A 172 16.40 6.66 -18.10
N VAL A 173 15.58 7.48 -17.42
CA VAL A 173 15.71 8.93 -17.44
C VAL A 173 17.03 9.36 -16.79
N LEU A 174 17.40 8.75 -15.66
CA LEU A 174 18.66 9.07 -14.98
C LEU A 174 19.88 8.75 -15.86
N THR A 175 19.91 7.57 -16.49
CA THR A 175 21.02 7.15 -17.36
C THR A 175 21.09 8.00 -18.62
N PHE A 176 19.96 8.25 -19.29
CA PHE A 176 19.91 9.12 -20.45
C PHE A 176 20.40 10.54 -20.12
N SER A 177 19.93 11.11 -19.00
CA SER A 177 20.35 12.44 -18.56
C SER A 177 21.85 12.50 -18.23
N ALA A 178 22.40 11.43 -17.66
CA ALA A 178 23.83 11.36 -17.35
C ALA A 178 24.71 11.22 -18.60
N LEU A 179 24.25 10.46 -19.60
CA LEU A 179 24.97 10.26 -20.86
C LEU A 179 24.91 11.50 -21.77
N SER A 180 23.80 12.23 -21.76
CA SER A 180 23.57 13.44 -22.56
C SER A 180 23.79 14.74 -21.76
N TRP A 181 24.62 14.69 -20.72
CA TRP A 181 24.75 15.80 -19.76
C TRP A 181 25.18 17.12 -20.42
N SER A 182 26.10 17.09 -21.40
CA SER A 182 26.52 18.28 -22.14
C SER A 182 25.34 18.97 -22.85
N ASP A 183 24.52 18.17 -23.54
CA ASP A 183 23.40 18.66 -24.32
C ASP A 183 22.29 19.21 -23.41
N VAL A 184 22.12 18.63 -22.21
CA VAL A 184 21.14 19.08 -21.21
C VAL A 184 21.54 20.43 -20.60
N THR A 185 22.84 20.68 -20.38
CA THR A 185 23.33 21.91 -19.73
C THR A 185 23.52 23.09 -20.68
N ASP A 186 23.67 22.85 -21.99
CA ASP A 186 23.90 23.90 -22.99
C ASP A 186 22.61 24.65 -23.38
N HIS A 187 21.44 24.25 -22.85
CA HIS A 187 20.19 24.96 -23.07
C HIS A 187 20.13 26.28 -22.27
N PRO A 188 19.86 27.43 -22.91
CA PRO A 188 19.82 28.72 -22.24
C PRO A 188 18.69 28.73 -21.20
N SER A 189 19.04 28.95 -19.92
CA SER A 189 18.02 29.03 -18.87
C SER A 189 17.05 30.19 -19.15
N PRO A 190 15.74 30.01 -18.98
CA PRO A 190 14.75 31.10 -19.13
C PRO A 190 14.93 32.21 -18.09
N PHE A 191 15.80 31.99 -17.09
CA PHE A 191 16.16 32.95 -16.05
C PHE A 191 17.50 33.67 -16.31
N SER A 192 18.22 33.33 -17.38
CA SER A 192 19.41 34.07 -17.82
C SER A 192 19.00 35.39 -18.50
N LYS A 193 18.64 36.37 -17.67
CA LYS A 193 18.48 37.76 -18.12
C LYS A 193 19.87 38.35 -18.39
N SER A 194 20.39 38.23 -19.60
CA SER A 194 21.46 39.12 -20.09
C SER A 194 21.77 38.95 -21.58
N GLU A 195 20.86 39.28 -22.51
CA GLU A 195 21.28 39.68 -23.87
C GLU A 195 20.21 40.31 -24.78
N GLN A 196 19.06 40.77 -24.26
CA GLN A 196 18.06 41.46 -25.10
C GLN A 196 18.19 42.99 -25.16
N THR A 197 19.19 43.59 -24.53
CA THR A 197 19.32 45.06 -24.47
C THR A 197 20.27 45.70 -25.49
N GLU A 198 21.08 44.93 -26.23
CA GLU A 198 22.12 45.54 -27.10
C GLU A 198 21.78 45.61 -28.60
N LYS A 199 20.62 45.09 -29.04
CA LYS A 199 20.20 45.19 -30.47
C LYS A 199 19.21 46.31 -30.78
N LYS A 200 18.86 47.18 -29.82
CA LYS A 200 17.99 48.35 -30.05
C LYS A 200 18.72 49.70 -30.12
N SER A 201 20.06 49.68 -30.07
CA SER A 201 20.87 50.89 -30.27
C SER A 201 21.98 50.61 -31.29
N LYS A 202 21.59 50.48 -32.55
CA LYS A 202 22.45 50.75 -33.72
C LYS A 202 21.56 50.98 -34.93
#